data_AF-A0A7S4WFT8-F1
#
_entry.id   AF-A0A7S4WFT8-F1
#
_cell.length_a   1.000
_cell.length_b   1.000
_cell.length_c   1.000
_cell.angle_alpha   90.00
_cell.angle_beta   90.00
_cell.angle_gamma   90.00
#
_symmetry.space_group_name_H-M   'P 1'
#
loop_
_entity.id
_entity.type
_entity.pdbx_description
1 polymer ?
#
loop_
_entity_poly.entity_id
_entity_poly.type
_entity_poly.pdbx_seq_one_letter_code
_entity_poly.pdbx_strand_id
1 'polypeptide(L)'
;TSFAAFDNDFPLPLRAADLVDAPCAPSGKGLAYLVGFFDGDGCVSVCNGRSGCELSVKQSIQHPEVLLRYLRAFGGRIELASSAQGSQHASILWRIAGQGARDAAAVLCRLPSLKQEQLFIASRWPQGTDERESMARRLRQLKVADSSGLSVENWEYLAGFFDAEGCICIPPTYPGMRLDI
;
A
#
# COMPACT_ATOMS: atom_id res chain seq x y z
N THR A 1 11.73 -13.44 14.28
CA THR A 1 10.53 -12.62 14.56
C THR A 1 9.46 -13.02 13.56
N SER A 2 8.20 -13.10 13.96
CA SER A 2 7.05 -13.55 13.13
C SER A 2 5.84 -12.64 13.36
N PHE A 3 4.78 -12.81 12.57
CA PHE A 3 3.47 -12.18 12.78
C PHE A 3 2.35 -13.18 12.52
N ALA A 4 1.21 -13.02 13.21
CA ALA A 4 0.03 -13.85 13.04
C ALA A 4 -0.96 -13.20 12.07
N ALA A 5 -1.55 -13.98 11.16
CA ALA A 5 -2.59 -13.53 10.24
C ALA A 5 -3.42 -14.72 9.75
N PHE A 6 -4.74 -14.57 9.58
CA PHE A 6 -5.61 -15.66 9.09
C PHE A 6 -5.37 -16.99 9.84
N ASP A 7 -5.24 -16.95 11.16
CA ASP A 7 -4.96 -18.11 12.03
C ASP A 7 -3.63 -18.85 11.74
N ASN A 8 -2.68 -18.19 11.06
CA ASN A 8 -1.35 -18.73 10.74
C ASN A 8 -0.24 -17.79 11.21
N ASP A 9 0.92 -18.37 11.58
CA ASP A 9 2.13 -17.62 11.91
C ASP A 9 3.09 -17.57 10.71
N PHE A 10 3.54 -16.36 10.38
CA PHE A 10 4.45 -16.12 9.25
C PHE A 10 5.80 -15.59 9.74
N PRO A 11 6.94 -16.16 9.31
CA PRO A 11 8.26 -15.65 9.67
C PRO A 11 8.55 -14.32 8.96
N LEU A 12 9.37 -13.47 9.59
CA LEU A 12 9.92 -12.27 8.96
C LEU A 12 11.42 -12.44 8.67
N PRO A 13 11.91 -11.97 7.50
CA PRO A 13 11.12 -11.44 6.39
C PRO A 13 10.34 -12.54 5.64
N LEU A 14 9.14 -12.23 5.16
CA LEU A 14 8.34 -13.12 4.32
C LEU A 14 8.43 -12.68 2.86
N ARG A 15 8.78 -13.57 1.94
CA ARG A 15 8.77 -13.28 0.50
C ARG A 15 7.58 -13.95 -0.16
N ALA A 16 7.14 -13.39 -1.29
CA ALA A 16 6.05 -13.99 -2.06
C ALA A 16 6.38 -15.41 -2.55
N ALA A 17 7.67 -15.71 -2.82
CA ALA A 17 8.12 -17.03 -3.22
C ALA A 17 8.03 -18.09 -2.10
N ASP A 18 7.89 -17.65 -0.84
CA ASP A 18 7.77 -18.54 0.32
C ASP A 18 6.29 -18.89 0.62
N LEU A 19 5.34 -18.26 -0.07
CA LEU A 19 3.93 -18.61 0.04
C LEU A 19 3.63 -19.89 -0.74
N VAL A 20 2.87 -20.79 -0.11
CA VAL A 20 2.44 -22.07 -0.72
C VAL A 20 1.45 -21.82 -1.87
N ASP A 21 0.69 -20.73 -1.80
CA ASP A 21 -0.25 -20.32 -2.84
C ASP A 21 0.44 -19.46 -3.91
N ALA A 22 0.13 -19.74 -5.18
CA ALA A 22 0.61 -18.92 -6.29
C ALA A 22 0.09 -17.47 -6.19
N PRO A 23 0.88 -16.47 -6.64
CA PRO A 23 0.40 -15.11 -6.78
C PRO A 23 -0.88 -15.08 -7.64
N CYS A 24 -1.94 -14.51 -7.08
CA CYS A 24 -3.21 -14.38 -7.78
C CYS A 24 -3.38 -12.91 -8.17
N ALA A 25 -3.33 -12.63 -9.47
CA ALA A 25 -3.50 -11.26 -9.97
C ALA A 25 -4.89 -10.74 -9.51
N PRO A 26 -4.94 -9.60 -8.79
CA PRO A 26 -6.20 -9.08 -8.29
C PRO A 26 -7.07 -8.64 -9.48
N SER A 27 -8.36 -8.97 -9.43
CA SER A 27 -9.34 -8.55 -10.43
C SER A 27 -10.63 -8.04 -9.79
N GLY A 28 -11.35 -7.19 -10.53
CA GLY A 28 -12.62 -6.62 -10.11
C GLY A 28 -12.58 -5.99 -8.72
N LYS A 29 -13.42 -6.52 -7.83
CA LYS A 29 -13.62 -6.07 -6.44
C LYS A 29 -12.36 -6.07 -5.59
N GLY A 30 -11.53 -7.11 -5.72
CA GLY A 30 -10.29 -7.22 -4.94
C GLY A 30 -9.27 -6.16 -5.31
N LEU A 31 -9.18 -5.82 -6.60
CA LEU A 31 -8.31 -4.73 -7.06
C LEU A 31 -8.82 -3.37 -6.58
N ALA A 32 -10.14 -3.12 -6.66
CA ALA A 32 -10.74 -1.87 -6.19
C ALA A 32 -10.45 -1.63 -4.70
N TYR A 33 -10.62 -2.65 -3.87
CA TYR A 33 -10.25 -2.59 -2.44
C TYR A 33 -8.77 -2.27 -2.24
N LEU A 34 -7.86 -2.95 -2.95
CA LEU A 34 -6.42 -2.69 -2.81
C LEU A 34 -6.06 -1.27 -3.26
N VAL A 35 -6.67 -0.75 -4.32
CA VAL A 35 -6.44 0.63 -4.76
C VAL A 35 -6.90 1.63 -3.70
N GLY A 36 -8.10 1.46 -3.13
CA GLY A 36 -8.59 2.30 -2.04
C GLY A 36 -7.68 2.27 -0.83
N PHE A 37 -7.25 1.08 -0.40
CA PHE A 37 -6.32 0.94 0.72
C PHE A 37 -4.97 1.60 0.42
N PHE A 38 -4.47 1.46 -0.81
CA PHE A 38 -3.22 2.11 -1.22
C PHE A 38 -3.33 3.64 -1.18
N ASP A 39 -4.51 4.19 -1.46
CA ASP A 39 -4.75 5.61 -1.42
C ASP A 39 -4.80 6.21 -0.01
N GLY A 40 -5.09 5.40 1.01
CA GLY A 40 -4.81 5.75 2.41
C GLY A 40 -3.32 5.52 2.74
N ASP A 41 -2.99 4.28 3.09
CA ASP A 41 -1.71 3.91 3.70
C ASP A 41 -0.57 3.54 2.73
N GLY A 42 -0.86 3.48 1.42
CA GLY A 42 0.13 3.18 0.40
C GLY A 42 1.05 4.37 0.10
N CYS A 43 2.28 4.06 -0.30
CA CYS A 43 3.27 5.05 -0.65
C CYS A 43 4.06 4.65 -1.89
N VAL A 44 4.21 5.62 -2.81
CA VAL A 44 5.18 5.55 -3.91
C VAL A 44 6.42 6.33 -3.51
N SER A 45 7.59 5.69 -3.58
CA SER A 45 8.85 6.32 -3.20
C SER A 45 9.96 6.02 -4.20
N VAL A 46 11.00 6.85 -4.16
CA VAL A 46 12.26 6.59 -4.88
C VAL A 46 13.15 5.76 -3.98
N CYS A 47 13.78 4.72 -4.52
CA CYS A 47 14.71 3.92 -3.74
C CYS A 47 15.95 4.75 -3.37
N ASN A 48 16.19 4.96 -2.08
CA ASN A 48 17.41 5.62 -1.61
C ASN A 48 18.65 4.78 -1.99
N GLY A 49 19.58 5.39 -2.75
CA GLY A 49 20.82 4.73 -3.15
C GLY A 49 20.67 3.64 -4.23
N ARG A 50 19.50 3.50 -4.88
CA ARG A 50 19.32 2.59 -6.02
C ARG A 50 18.58 3.30 -7.15
N SER A 51 18.85 2.85 -8.37
CA SER A 51 18.14 3.26 -9.56
C SER A 51 16.74 2.62 -9.65
N GLY A 52 15.74 3.18 -8.95
CA GLY A 52 14.39 2.64 -9.03
C GLY A 52 13.34 3.38 -8.20
N CYS A 53 12.09 2.98 -8.41
CA CYS A 53 10.97 3.29 -7.53
C CYS A 53 10.58 2.08 -6.70
N GLU A 54 9.88 2.34 -5.60
CA GLU A 54 9.32 1.35 -4.69
C GLU A 54 7.88 1.72 -4.35
N LEU A 55 7.04 0.69 -4.25
CA LEU A 55 5.72 0.77 -3.66
C LEU A 55 5.78 0.11 -2.30
N SER A 56 5.14 0.71 -1.31
CA SER A 56 5.10 0.17 0.05
C SER A 56 3.77 0.45 0.73
N VAL A 57 3.36 -0.44 1.63
CA VAL A 57 2.23 -0.27 2.55
C VAL A 57 2.73 -0.68 3.93
N LYS A 58 2.53 0.17 4.93
CA LYS A 58 2.95 -0.08 6.31
C LYS A 58 1.72 -0.32 7.17
N GLN A 59 1.78 -1.28 8.07
CA GLN A 59 0.68 -1.60 9.00
C GLN A 59 1.20 -1.93 10.40
N SER A 60 0.30 -1.83 11.38
CA SER A 60 0.52 -2.44 12.69
C SER A 60 0.68 -3.96 12.55
N ILE A 61 1.57 -4.55 13.35
CA ILE A 61 1.73 -6.02 13.39
C ILE A 61 0.46 -6.75 13.88
N GLN A 62 -0.49 -6.02 14.49
CA GLN A 62 -1.75 -6.58 14.99
C GLN A 62 -2.80 -6.82 13.90
N HIS A 63 -2.71 -6.11 12.77
CA HIS A 63 -3.66 -6.22 11.66
C HIS A 63 -2.92 -6.33 10.31
N PRO A 64 -2.11 -7.39 10.10
CA PRO A 64 -1.22 -7.51 8.95
C PRO A 64 -1.88 -8.10 7.70
N GLU A 65 -3.16 -8.48 7.76
CA GLU A 65 -3.88 -9.25 6.73
C GLU A 65 -3.82 -8.61 5.35
N VAL A 66 -3.93 -7.28 5.29
CA VAL A 66 -3.87 -6.53 4.04
C VAL A 66 -2.49 -6.63 3.38
N LEU A 67 -1.41 -6.71 4.15
CA LEU A 67 -0.05 -6.86 3.61
C LEU A 67 0.11 -8.21 2.90
N LEU A 68 -0.53 -9.27 3.40
CA LEU A 68 -0.57 -10.57 2.73
C LEU A 68 -1.39 -10.51 1.43
N ARG A 69 -2.45 -9.68 1.37
CA ARG A 69 -3.18 -9.44 0.12
C ARG A 69 -2.28 -8.76 -0.92
N TYR A 70 -1.52 -7.74 -0.53
CA TYR A 70 -0.53 -7.12 -1.42
C TYR A 70 0.58 -8.09 -1.85
N LEU A 71 1.10 -8.89 -0.92
CA LEU A 71 2.15 -9.87 -1.20
C LEU A 71 1.69 -10.92 -2.23
N ARG A 72 0.45 -11.43 -2.09
CA ARG A 72 -0.16 -12.37 -3.04
C ARG A 72 -0.50 -11.72 -4.38
N ALA A 73 -0.97 -10.48 -4.37
CA ALA A 73 -1.42 -9.77 -5.56
C ALA A 73 -0.27 -9.32 -6.46
N PHE A 74 0.82 -8.85 -5.85
CA PHE A 74 1.87 -8.11 -6.55
C PHE A 74 3.28 -8.69 -6.34
N GLY A 75 3.43 -9.67 -5.44
CA GLY A 75 4.74 -10.18 -5.04
C GLY A 75 5.44 -9.27 -4.04
N GLY A 76 6.77 -9.25 -4.07
CA GLY A 76 7.58 -8.46 -3.15
C GLY A 76 7.88 -9.18 -1.84
N ARG A 77 7.93 -8.44 -0.74
CA ARG A 77 8.22 -8.97 0.60
C ARG A 77 7.57 -8.18 1.71
N ILE A 78 7.37 -8.83 2.85
CA ILE A 78 6.97 -8.24 4.12
C ILE A 78 8.18 -8.29 5.07
N GLU A 79 8.52 -7.15 5.65
CA GLU A 79 9.63 -7.02 6.60
C GLU A 79 9.24 -6.16 7.81
N LEU A 80 10.04 -6.26 8.88
CA LEU A 80 9.88 -5.42 10.05
C LEU A 80 10.20 -3.98 9.69
N ALA A 81 9.26 -3.07 9.90
CA ALA A 81 9.40 -1.64 9.65
C ALA A 81 9.94 -0.92 10.88
N SER A 82 9.37 -1.22 12.05
CA SER A 82 9.86 -0.73 13.34
C SER A 82 9.58 -1.75 14.43
N SER A 83 10.52 -1.91 15.36
CA SER A 83 10.31 -2.68 16.58
C SER A 83 9.36 -1.94 17.53
N ALA A 84 8.70 -2.68 18.41
CA ALA A 84 7.94 -2.08 19.49
C ALA A 84 8.87 -1.29 20.40
N GLN A 85 8.48 -0.05 20.74
CA GLN A 85 9.22 0.81 21.66
C GLN A 85 8.24 1.48 22.61
N GLY A 86 8.36 1.18 23.91
CA GLY A 86 7.45 1.68 24.92
C GLY A 86 6.01 1.25 24.65
N SER A 87 5.10 2.21 24.49
CA SER A 87 3.69 1.99 24.16
C SER A 87 3.42 1.81 22.66
N GLN A 88 4.42 1.99 21.79
CA GLN A 88 4.23 1.84 20.35
C GLN A 88 4.31 0.37 19.96
N HIS A 89 3.27 -0.13 19.30
CA HIS A 89 3.27 -1.46 18.69
C HIS A 89 4.32 -1.53 17.57
N ALA A 90 4.87 -2.73 17.38
CA ALA A 90 5.72 -2.99 16.23
C ALA A 90 4.92 -2.81 14.94
N SER A 91 5.60 -2.35 13.90
CA SER A 91 5.00 -2.22 12.57
C SER A 91 5.78 -3.04 11.56
N ILE A 92 5.06 -3.57 10.59
CA ILE A 92 5.61 -4.31 9.46
C ILE A 92 5.18 -3.61 8.17
N LEU A 93 5.92 -3.83 7.09
CA LEU A 93 5.60 -3.22 5.82
C LEU A 93 5.72 -4.24 4.69
N TRP A 94 4.77 -4.18 3.76
CA TRP A 94 4.94 -4.76 2.44
C TRP A 94 5.70 -3.77 1.56
N ARG A 95 6.66 -4.26 0.77
CA ARG A 95 7.39 -3.47 -0.23
C ARG A 95 7.67 -4.28 -1.49
N ILE A 96 7.70 -3.56 -2.60
CA ILE A 96 8.16 -4.06 -3.89
C ILE A 96 8.93 -2.97 -4.64
N ALA A 97 10.04 -3.33 -5.28
CA ALA A 97 10.93 -2.41 -5.98
C ALA A 97 11.30 -2.93 -7.38
N GLY A 98 11.88 -2.07 -8.21
CA GLY A 98 12.38 -2.45 -9.53
C GLY A 98 11.26 -2.78 -10.52
N GLN A 99 11.42 -3.85 -11.31
CA GLN A 99 10.42 -4.21 -12.33
C GLN A 99 9.06 -4.58 -11.70
N GLY A 100 9.06 -5.35 -10.61
CA GLY A 100 7.82 -5.71 -9.93
C GLY A 100 7.04 -4.49 -9.41
N ALA A 101 7.73 -3.41 -9.02
CA ALA A 101 7.07 -2.16 -8.63
C ALA A 101 6.38 -1.47 -9.81
N ARG A 102 7.00 -1.52 -11.00
CA ARG A 102 6.41 -0.97 -12.23
C ARG A 102 5.17 -1.75 -12.62
N ASP A 103 5.25 -3.08 -12.55
CA ASP A 103 4.14 -3.97 -12.89
C ASP A 103 2.97 -3.80 -11.91
N ALA A 104 3.27 -3.75 -10.60
CA ALA A 104 2.26 -3.48 -9.57
C ALA A 104 1.61 -2.10 -9.75
N ALA A 105 2.41 -1.06 -10.00
CA ALA A 105 1.90 0.29 -10.26
C ALA A 105 1.02 0.33 -11.52
N ALA A 106 1.40 -0.39 -12.58
CA ALA A 106 0.62 -0.49 -13.81
C ALA A 106 -0.73 -1.18 -13.58
N VAL A 107 -0.82 -2.14 -12.66
CA VAL A 107 -2.09 -2.78 -12.28
C VAL A 107 -2.94 -1.86 -11.42
N LEU A 108 -2.36 -1.21 -10.40
CA LEU A 108 -3.07 -0.26 -9.52
C LEU A 108 -3.62 0.94 -10.31
N CYS A 109 -2.86 1.45 -11.30
CA CYS A 109 -3.27 2.53 -12.20
C CYS A 109 -4.50 2.23 -13.08
N ARG A 110 -4.97 0.98 -13.15
CA ARG A 110 -6.12 0.62 -14.00
C ARG A 110 -7.44 1.16 -13.47
N LEU A 111 -7.51 1.47 -12.17
CA LEU A 111 -8.68 2.06 -11.54
C LEU A 111 -8.37 3.49 -11.13
N PRO A 112 -9.38 4.38 -11.07
CA PRO A 112 -9.22 5.72 -10.53
C PRO A 112 -8.66 5.68 -9.10
N SER A 113 -7.69 6.56 -8.81
CA SER A 113 -6.94 6.59 -7.55
C SER A 113 -6.54 8.03 -7.19
N LEU A 114 -6.49 8.36 -5.90
CA LEU A 114 -5.97 9.64 -5.41
C LEU A 114 -4.47 9.76 -5.72
N LYS A 115 -3.74 8.65 -5.71
CA LYS A 115 -2.32 8.56 -6.06
C LYS A 115 -2.09 8.23 -7.54
N GLN A 116 -3.08 8.47 -8.43
CA GLN A 116 -3.01 8.10 -9.86
C GLN A 116 -1.73 8.59 -10.55
N GLU A 117 -1.37 9.87 -10.41
CA GLU A 117 -0.16 10.40 -11.04
C GLU A 117 1.12 9.78 -10.46
N GLN A 118 1.14 9.51 -9.15
CA GLN A 118 2.27 8.88 -8.48
C GLN A 118 2.49 7.44 -8.99
N LEU A 119 1.40 6.68 -9.10
CA LEU A 119 1.40 5.33 -9.66
C LEU A 119 1.77 5.34 -11.15
N PHE A 120 1.31 6.34 -11.92
CA PHE A 120 1.65 6.46 -13.34
C PHE A 120 3.15 6.68 -13.52
N ILE A 121 3.76 7.57 -12.72
CA ILE A 121 5.21 7.78 -12.70
C ILE A 121 5.95 6.48 -12.35
N ALA A 122 5.49 5.75 -11.32
CA ALA A 122 6.12 4.49 -10.92
C ALA A 122 6.02 3.42 -12.02
N SER A 123 4.88 3.28 -12.69
CA SER A 123 4.67 2.32 -13.78
C SER A 123 5.62 2.56 -14.96
N ARG A 124 6.01 3.80 -15.19
CA ARG A 124 6.87 4.24 -16.29
C ARG A 124 8.26 4.66 -15.83
N TRP A 125 8.72 4.20 -14.67
CA TRP A 125 9.97 4.67 -14.09
C TRP A 125 11.13 4.52 -15.10
N PRO A 126 11.89 5.59 -15.40
CA PRO A 126 12.86 5.56 -16.48
C PRO A 126 14.12 4.76 -16.13
N GLN A 127 14.91 4.44 -17.15
CA GLN A 127 16.22 3.82 -16.99
C GLN A 127 17.39 4.83 -17.04
N GLY A 128 17.21 5.99 -17.66
CA GLY A 128 18.21 7.05 -17.73
C GLY A 128 18.32 7.83 -16.41
N THR A 129 19.54 8.27 -16.05
CA THR A 129 19.80 9.00 -14.80
C THR A 129 19.06 10.34 -14.73
N ASP A 130 19.17 11.17 -15.77
CA ASP A 130 18.57 12.51 -15.79
C ASP A 130 17.04 12.46 -15.77
N GLU A 131 16.46 11.50 -16.51
CA GLU A 131 15.02 11.25 -16.51
C GLU A 131 14.52 10.80 -15.13
N ARG A 132 15.29 9.95 -14.43
CA ARG A 132 14.95 9.51 -13.07
C ARG A 132 14.97 10.67 -12.10
N GLU A 133 15.93 11.59 -12.20
CA GLU A 133 15.97 12.78 -11.35
C GLU A 133 14.77 13.69 -11.61
N SER A 134 14.40 13.89 -12.87
CA SER A 134 13.19 14.64 -13.26
C SER A 134 11.92 14.00 -12.67
N MET A 135 11.75 12.68 -12.83
CA MET A 135 10.60 11.95 -12.29
C MET A 135 10.58 11.93 -10.76
N ALA A 136 11.73 11.83 -10.11
CA ALA A 136 11.85 11.93 -8.67
C ALA A 136 11.42 13.31 -8.15
N ARG A 137 11.82 14.39 -8.83
CA ARG A 137 11.36 15.74 -8.51
C ARG A 137 9.85 15.88 -8.67
N ARG A 138 9.29 15.38 -9.79
CA ARG A 138 7.84 15.39 -10.02
C ARG A 138 7.08 14.60 -8.95
N LEU A 139 7.56 13.40 -8.60
CA LEU A 139 6.95 12.58 -7.55
C LEU A 139 6.95 13.29 -6.20
N ARG A 140 8.02 14.02 -5.85
CA ARG A 140 8.06 14.84 -4.62
C ARG A 140 7.05 15.98 -4.64
N GLN A 141 6.87 16.65 -5.78
CA GLN A 141 5.88 17.72 -5.92
C GLN A 141 4.45 17.20 -5.73
N LEU A 142 4.14 16.02 -6.28
CA LEU A 142 2.83 15.38 -6.13
C LEU A 142 2.49 14.97 -4.69
N LYS A 143 3.49 14.83 -3.82
CA LYS A 143 3.26 14.57 -2.39
C LYS A 143 2.88 15.83 -1.60
N VAL A 144 3.12 17.01 -2.17
CA VAL A 144 2.85 18.30 -1.53
C VAL A 144 1.55 18.91 -2.06
N ALA A 145 1.16 18.58 -3.30
CA ALA A 145 -0.07 19.08 -3.91
C ALA A 145 -1.31 18.38 -3.34
N ASP A 146 -2.33 19.15 -2.97
CA ASP A 146 -3.64 18.62 -2.60
C ASP A 146 -4.27 17.91 -3.80
N SER A 147 -4.43 16.59 -3.67
CA SER A 147 -5.11 15.76 -4.66
C SER A 147 -6.62 15.82 -4.38
N SER A 148 -7.25 16.94 -4.74
CA SER A 148 -8.70 17.11 -4.61
C SER A 148 -9.39 16.78 -5.94
N GLY A 149 -10.41 15.91 -5.92
CA GLY A 149 -11.30 15.73 -7.07
C GLY A 149 -11.56 14.29 -7.55
N LEU A 150 -11.19 13.25 -6.80
CA LEU A 150 -11.60 11.90 -7.16
C LEU A 150 -13.05 11.66 -6.73
N SER A 151 -13.95 11.52 -7.70
CA SER A 151 -15.28 10.97 -7.46
C SER A 151 -15.20 9.45 -7.66
N VAL A 152 -15.37 8.68 -6.58
CA VAL A 152 -15.36 7.23 -6.64
C VAL A 152 -16.74 6.69 -6.30
N GLU A 153 -17.39 6.07 -7.30
CA GLU A 153 -18.69 5.42 -7.16
C GLU A 153 -18.57 3.92 -6.81
N ASN A 154 -17.40 3.47 -6.37
CA ASN A 154 -17.09 2.06 -6.12
C ASN A 154 -16.97 1.79 -4.60
N TRP A 155 -17.90 0.99 -4.07
CA TRP A 155 -17.94 0.64 -2.65
C TRP A 155 -16.73 -0.18 -2.19
N GLU A 156 -16.17 -1.04 -3.04
CA GLU A 156 -14.98 -1.80 -2.69
C GLU A 156 -13.75 -0.91 -2.53
N TYR A 157 -13.60 0.10 -3.39
CA TYR A 157 -12.58 1.14 -3.19
C TYR A 157 -12.80 1.87 -1.87
N LEU A 158 -14.04 2.33 -1.60
CA LEU A 158 -14.33 3.07 -0.37
C LEU A 158 -14.06 2.23 0.88
N ALA A 159 -14.38 0.93 0.84
CA ALA A 159 -14.06 0.01 1.93
C ALA A 159 -12.55 -0.12 2.14
N GLY A 160 -11.76 -0.21 1.06
CA GLY A 160 -10.31 -0.24 1.16
C GLY A 160 -9.73 1.04 1.75
N PHE A 161 -10.22 2.19 1.31
CA PHE A 161 -9.79 3.50 1.82
C PHE A 161 -10.18 3.69 3.29
N PHE A 162 -11.41 3.31 3.65
CA PHE A 162 -11.89 3.33 5.04
C PHE A 162 -11.09 2.39 5.95
N ASP A 163 -10.71 1.19 5.49
CA ASP A 163 -9.89 0.30 6.29
C ASP A 163 -8.49 0.87 6.59
N ALA A 164 -8.00 1.80 5.76
CA ALA A 164 -6.71 2.48 5.96
C ALA A 164 -6.83 3.74 6.83
N GLU A 165 -7.77 4.63 6.53
CA GLU A 165 -7.87 5.96 7.16
C GLU A 165 -9.09 6.11 8.09
N GLY A 166 -10.07 5.24 7.93
CA GLY A 166 -11.37 5.35 8.58
C GLY A 166 -11.35 4.96 10.05
N CYS A 167 -12.27 5.55 10.81
CA CYS A 167 -12.46 5.26 12.22
C CYS A 167 -13.93 5.10 12.57
N ILE A 168 -14.24 4.09 13.39
CA ILE A 168 -15.57 3.88 13.96
C ILE A 168 -15.55 4.29 15.42
N CYS A 169 -16.25 5.38 15.74
CA CYS A 169 -16.35 5.89 17.10
C CYS A 169 -17.74 5.60 17.68
N ILE A 170 -17.78 5.07 18.90
CA ILE A 170 -19.00 4.98 19.71
C ILE A 170 -18.84 5.97 20.87
N PRO A 171 -19.50 7.14 20.83
CA PRO A 171 -19.41 8.11 21.92
C PRO A 171 -20.00 7.52 23.21
N PRO A 172 -19.37 7.73 24.37
CA PRO A 172 -19.85 7.18 25.63
C PRO A 172 -21.17 7.79 26.12
N THR A 173 -21.55 8.96 25.59
CA THR A 173 -22.65 9.79 26.10
C THR A 173 -23.93 9.75 25.25
N TYR A 174 -23.88 9.16 24.06
CA TYR A 174 -25.05 9.04 23.18
C TYR A 174 -25.10 7.66 22.53
N PRO A 175 -26.28 7.03 22.41
CA PRO A 175 -26.45 5.80 21.64
C PRO A 175 -26.40 6.15 20.14
N GLY A 176 -25.20 6.34 19.62
CA GLY A 176 -24.94 6.64 18.22
C GLY A 176 -23.60 6.06 17.80
N MET A 177 -23.48 5.70 16.53
CA MET A 177 -22.23 5.27 15.91
C MET A 177 -21.83 6.33 14.89
N ARG A 178 -20.57 6.77 14.95
CA ARG A 178 -20.01 7.76 14.03
C ARG A 178 -18.92 7.10 13.19
N LEU A 179 -18.97 7.33 11.88
CA LEU A 179 -17.95 6.95 10.92
C LEU A 179 -17.20 8.23 10.53
N ASP A 180 -15.88 8.23 10.71
CA ASP A 180 -14.99 9.32 10.30
C ASP A 180 -14.00 8.79 9.25
N ILE A 181 -13.64 9.67 8.30
CA ILE A 181 -12.60 9.52 7.28
C ILE A 181 -11.86 10.85 7.21
#